data_AF-A0A2T5IKJ7-F1
#
_entry.id   AF-A0A2T5IKJ7-F1
#
_cell.length_a   1.000
_cell.length_b   1.000
_cell.length_c   1.000
_cell.angle_alpha   90.00
_cell.angle_beta   90.00
_cell.angle_gamma   90.00
#
_symmetry.space_group_name_H-M   'P 1'
#
loop_
_entity.id
_entity.type
_entity.pdbx_description
1 polymer ?
#
loop_
_entity_poly.entity_id
_entity_poly.type
_entity_poly.pdbx_seq_one_letter_code
_entity_poly.pdbx_strand_id
1 'polypeptide(L)'
;MPIAIFYLFLSQMMLFGLIRIYENQLYLYRLTENHYKAQTLLAYTDYWLKDHNKASTPENRIVPAVLSFEEGIVHCVADATGKVTATVILQNAYSETLVLEIMFPE
;
A
#
# COMPACT_ATOMS: atom_id res chain seq x y z
N MET A 1 46.60 -18.38 21.86
CA MET A 1 46.59 -17.32 20.82
C MET A 1 45.74 -17.69 19.59
N PRO A 2 45.90 -18.85 18.91
CA PRO A 2 45.12 -19.18 17.70
C PRO A 2 43.63 -19.38 17.97
N ILE A 3 43.32 -20.03 19.10
CA ILE A 3 41.95 -20.33 19.54
C ILE A 3 41.14 -19.04 19.81
N ALA A 4 41.76 -18.02 20.39
CA ALA A 4 41.10 -16.74 20.67
C ALA A 4 40.75 -15.98 19.37
N ILE A 5 41.64 -16.03 18.36
CA ILE A 5 41.39 -15.43 17.05
C ILE A 5 40.23 -16.14 16.34
N PHE A 6 40.17 -17.47 16.43
CA PHE A 6 39.06 -18.25 15.89
C PHE A 6 37.72 -17.84 16.52
N TYR A 7 37.65 -17.71 17.84
CA TYR A 7 36.42 -17.27 18.51
C TYR A 7 36.05 -15.82 18.21
N LEU A 8 37.03 -14.92 18.03
CA LEU A 8 36.78 -13.55 17.58
C LEU A 8 36.21 -13.50 16.16
N PHE A 9 36.72 -14.35 15.26
CA PHE A 9 36.18 -14.43 13.91
C PHE A 9 34.77 -15.01 13.90
N LEU A 10 34.52 -16.05 14.71
CA LEU A 10 33.20 -16.66 14.86
C LEU A 10 32.18 -15.67 15.42
N SER A 11 32.55 -14.88 16.43
CA SER A 11 31.67 -13.86 17.01
C SER A 11 31.37 -12.73 16.02
N GLN A 12 32.35 -12.31 15.22
CA GLN A 12 32.14 -11.33 14.15
C GLN A 12 31.20 -11.85 13.07
N MET A 13 31.37 -13.08 12.59
CA MET A 13 30.45 -13.68 11.61
C MET A 13 29.03 -13.77 12.16
N MET A 14 28.87 -14.18 13.42
CA MET A 14 27.56 -14.25 14.07
C MET A 14 26.93 -12.86 14.17
N LEU A 15 27.68 -11.85 14.58
CA LEU A 15 27.21 -10.48 14.69
C LEU A 15 26.77 -9.91 13.34
N PHE A 16 27.57 -10.07 12.29
CA PHE A 16 27.21 -9.63 10.95
C PHE A 16 25.99 -10.38 10.40
N GLY A 17 25.87 -11.68 10.68
CA GLY A 17 24.69 -12.46 10.34
C GLY A 17 23.42 -11.89 11.00
N LEU A 18 23.48 -11.61 12.30
CA LEU A 18 22.35 -11.01 13.03
C LEU A 18 21.97 -9.64 12.49
N ILE A 19 22.94 -8.76 12.21
CA ILE A 19 22.68 -7.43 11.65
C ILE A 19 21.93 -7.55 10.32
N ARG A 20 22.41 -8.41 9.41
CA ARG A 20 21.76 -8.62 8.10
C ARG A 20 20.33 -9.16 8.21
N ILE A 21 20.09 -10.09 9.14
CA ILE A 21 18.75 -10.62 9.39
C ILE A 21 17.83 -9.50 9.88
N TYR A 22 18.31 -8.66 10.81
CA TYR A 22 17.53 -7.58 11.37
C TYR A 22 17.22 -6.49 10.33
N GLU A 23 18.19 -6.12 9.49
CA GLU A 23 17.97 -5.20 8.37
C GLU A 23 16.86 -5.71 7.44
N ASN A 24 16.90 -7.00 7.08
CA ASN A 24 15.90 -7.60 6.21
C ASN A 24 14.51 -7.65 6.86
N GLN A 25 14.45 -7.99 8.16
CA GLN A 25 13.18 -7.98 8.91
C GLN A 25 12.59 -6.58 9.00
N LEU A 26 13.40 -5.56 9.25
CA LEU A 26 12.95 -4.18 9.29
C LEU A 26 12.45 -3.70 7.92
N TYR A 27 13.15 -4.08 6.85
CA TYR A 27 12.73 -3.79 5.49
C TYR A 27 11.36 -4.41 5.18
N LEU A 28 11.20 -5.71 5.47
CA LEU A 28 9.93 -6.41 5.27
C LEU A 28 8.81 -5.80 6.11
N TYR A 29 9.08 -5.44 7.37
CA TYR A 29 8.10 -4.79 8.23
C TYR A 29 7.60 -3.47 7.63
N ARG A 30 8.50 -2.59 7.19
CA ARG A 30 8.13 -1.32 6.53
C ARG A 30 7.35 -1.55 5.23
N LEU A 31 7.75 -2.53 4.44
CA LEU A 31 7.04 -2.89 3.21
C LEU A 31 5.61 -3.34 3.51
N THR A 32 5.43 -4.21 4.51
CA THR A 32 4.09 -4.66 4.93
C THR A 32 3.25 -3.54 5.50
N GLU A 33 3.83 -2.64 6.31
CA GLU A 33 3.13 -1.47 6.84
C GLU A 33 2.59 -0.59 5.71
N ASN A 34 3.42 -0.29 4.71
CA ASN A 34 3.02 0.49 3.55
C ASN A 34 1.91 -0.19 2.73
N HIS A 35 2.03 -1.50 2.53
CA HIS A 35 1.02 -2.31 1.86
C HIS A 35 -0.34 -2.21 2.56
N TYR A 36 -0.38 -2.40 3.88
CA TYR A 36 -1.62 -2.27 4.64
C TYR A 36 -2.19 -0.85 4.60
N LYS A 37 -1.35 0.19 4.72
CA LYS A 37 -1.80 1.59 4.61
C LYS A 37 -2.42 1.87 3.25
N ALA A 38 -1.78 1.45 2.16
CA ALA A 38 -2.31 1.60 0.81
C ALA A 38 -3.65 0.87 0.63
N GLN A 39 -3.75 -0.39 1.07
CA GLN A 39 -5.01 -1.14 1.03
C GLN A 39 -6.13 -0.50 1.84
N THR A 40 -5.81 0.06 3.01
CA THR A 40 -6.82 0.72 3.85
C THR A 40 -7.36 1.99 3.18
N LEU A 41 -6.48 2.77 2.53
CA LEU A 41 -6.86 3.95 1.75
C LEU A 41 -7.70 3.57 0.52
N LEU A 42 -7.35 2.48 -0.17
CA LEU A 42 -8.16 1.93 -1.27
C LEU A 42 -9.55 1.51 -0.79
N ALA A 43 -9.64 0.80 0.33
CA ALA A 43 -10.91 0.37 0.90
C ALA A 43 -11.78 1.57 1.34
N TYR A 44 -11.17 2.60 1.92
CA TYR A 44 -11.87 3.83 2.26
C TYR A 44 -12.37 4.56 1.00
N THR A 45 -11.55 4.58 -0.05
CA THR A 45 -11.94 5.16 -1.35
C THR A 45 -13.10 4.40 -1.98
N ASP A 46 -13.09 3.06 -1.94
CA ASP A 46 -14.20 2.22 -2.41
C ASP A 46 -15.48 2.49 -1.62
N TYR A 47 -15.39 2.56 -0.29
CA TYR A 47 -16.53 2.89 0.56
C TYR A 47 -17.09 4.28 0.26
N TRP A 48 -16.21 5.29 0.15
CA TRP A 48 -16.60 6.66 -0.17
C TRP A 48 -17.29 6.75 -1.53
N LEU A 49 -16.74 6.07 -2.55
CA LEU A 49 -17.33 5.98 -3.90
C LEU A 49 -18.71 5.33 -3.87
N LYS A 50 -18.88 4.24 -3.12
CA LYS A 50 -20.17 3.54 -2.98
C LYS A 50 -21.20 4.39 -2.23
N ASP A 51 -20.80 5.08 -1.17
CA ASP A 51 -21.70 5.91 -0.37
C ASP A 51 -22.16 7.16 -1.16
N HIS A 52 -21.23 7.85 -1.83
CA HIS A 52 -21.54 9.04 -2.63
C HIS A 52 -22.31 8.73 -3.92
N ASN A 53 -22.21 7.50 -4.45
CA ASN A 53 -22.95 7.09 -5.64
C ASN A 53 -24.16 6.18 -5.32
N LYS A 54 -24.51 6.01 -4.05
CA LYS A 54 -25.61 5.10 -3.61
C LYS A 54 -26.98 5.50 -4.16
N ALA A 55 -27.20 6.79 -4.39
CA ALA A 55 -28.44 7.36 -4.94
C ALA A 55 -28.25 7.94 -6.36
N SER A 56 -27.06 7.80 -6.95
CA SER A 56 -26.70 8.43 -8.22
C SER A 56 -27.04 7.51 -9.39
N THR A 57 -27.70 8.06 -10.41
CA THR A 57 -27.93 7.34 -11.67
C THR A 57 -26.60 7.10 -12.41
N PRO A 58 -26.51 6.10 -13.30
CA PRO A 58 -25.27 5.77 -14.02
C PRO A 58 -24.67 6.95 -14.81
N GLU A 59 -25.51 7.90 -15.23
CA GLU A 59 -25.13 9.10 -15.98
C GLU A 59 -24.57 10.24 -15.10
N ASN A 60 -24.81 10.19 -13.79
CA ASN A 60 -24.48 11.28 -12.85
C ASN A 60 -23.45 10.84 -11.78
N ARG A 61 -22.59 9.88 -12.13
CA ARG A 61 -21.56 9.34 -11.23
C ARG A 61 -20.55 10.43 -10.87
N ILE A 62 -20.26 10.56 -9.58
CA ILE A 62 -19.19 11.42 -9.08
C ILE A 62 -17.98 10.55 -8.83
N VAL A 63 -16.97 10.68 -9.71
CA VAL A 63 -15.65 10.07 -9.52
C VAL A 63 -14.64 11.20 -9.39
N PRO A 64 -14.13 11.49 -8.19
CA PRO A 64 -13.11 12.51 -7.99
C PRO A 64 -11.80 12.06 -8.65
N ALA A 65 -11.18 12.91 -9.46
CA ALA A 65 -9.90 12.59 -10.10
C ALA A 65 -8.79 12.34 -9.07
N VAL A 66 -8.89 12.97 -7.89
CA VAL A 66 -7.91 12.89 -6.80
C VAL A 66 -8.64 12.93 -5.45
N LEU A 67 -8.30 12.01 -4.55
CA LEU A 67 -8.64 12.03 -3.13
C LEU A 67 -7.33 12.16 -2.33
N SER A 68 -7.18 13.25 -1.58
CA SER A 68 -6.00 13.49 -0.74
C SER A 68 -6.28 13.07 0.69
N PHE A 69 -5.45 12.19 1.23
CA PHE A 69 -5.42 11.81 2.64
C PHE A 69 -4.10 12.27 3.28
N GLU A 70 -4.02 12.35 4.60
CA GLU A 70 -2.78 12.73 5.29
C GLU A 70 -1.61 11.82 4.91
N GLU A 71 -1.83 10.52 4.77
CA GLU A 71 -0.76 9.54 4.48
C GLU A 71 -0.44 9.37 2.98
N GLY A 72 -1.27 9.90 2.07
CA GLY A 72 -1.08 9.70 0.64
C GLY A 72 -2.20 10.22 -0.24
N ILE A 73 -1.98 10.15 -1.55
CA ILE A 73 -2.91 10.64 -2.57
C ILE A 73 -3.46 9.44 -3.35
N VAL A 74 -4.77 9.39 -3.55
CA VAL A 74 -5.45 8.37 -4.35
C VAL A 74 -5.93 9.01 -5.66
N HIS A 75 -5.40 8.54 -6.78
CA HIS A 75 -5.84 8.93 -8.10
C HIS A 75 -6.90 7.95 -8.60
N CYS A 76 -8.09 8.44 -8.93
CA CYS A 76 -9.16 7.60 -9.45
C CYS A 76 -9.39 7.92 -10.94
N VAL A 77 -9.37 6.88 -11.77
CA VAL A 77 -9.65 6.97 -13.21
C VAL A 77 -10.80 6.03 -13.54
N ALA A 78 -11.92 6.57 -14.04
CA ALA A 78 -13.05 5.78 -14.50
C ALA A 78 -12.84 5.34 -15.95
N ASP A 79 -13.07 4.07 -16.24
CA ASP A 79 -13.08 3.52 -17.59
C ASP A 79 -14.49 3.61 -18.22
N ALA A 80 -14.58 3.54 -19.55
CA ALA A 80 -15.84 3.64 -20.31
C ALA A 80 -16.86 2.53 -19.97
N THR A 81 -16.38 1.45 -19.37
CA THR A 81 -17.18 0.31 -18.87
C THR A 81 -17.73 0.54 -17.46
N GLY A 82 -17.38 1.66 -16.82
CA GLY A 82 -17.85 2.01 -15.48
C GLY A 82 -17.02 1.45 -14.32
N LYS A 83 -15.89 0.80 -14.60
CA LYS A 83 -14.89 0.39 -13.60
C LYS A 83 -14.04 1.59 -13.17
N VAL A 84 -13.71 1.70 -11.89
CA VAL A 84 -12.86 2.78 -11.37
C VAL A 84 -11.51 2.19 -10.98
N THR A 85 -10.45 2.60 -11.67
CA THR A 85 -9.08 2.25 -11.28
C THR A 85 -8.61 3.27 -10.25
N ALA A 86 -8.38 2.83 -9.01
CA ALA A 86 -7.83 3.66 -7.95
C ALA A 86 -6.34 3.32 -7.77
N THR A 87 -5.49 4.33 -7.86
CA THR A 87 -4.04 4.21 -7.63
C THR A 87 -3.67 5.04 -6.41
N VAL A 88 -3.18 4.40 -5.36
CA VAL A 88 -2.66 5.09 -4.17
C VAL A 88 -1.18 5.34 -4.35
N ILE A 89 -0.76 6.56 -4.03
CA ILE A 89 0.64 6.95 -3.92
C ILE A 89 0.85 7.48 -2.49
N LEU A 90 1.59 6.72 -1.69
CA LEU A 90 1.98 7.13 -0.33
C LEU A 90 3.13 8.14 -0.39
N GLN A 91 3.32 8.91 0.69
CA GLN A 91 4.38 9.93 0.79
C GLN A 91 5.81 9.39 0.57
N ASN A 92 6.03 8.10 0.79
CA ASN A 92 7.31 7.43 0.61
C ASN A 92 7.51 6.83 -0.80
N ALA A 93 6.73 7.30 -1.78
CA ALA A 93 6.74 6.83 -3.18
C ALA A 93 6.35 5.35 -3.37
N TYR A 94 5.83 4.69 -2.33
CA TYR A 94 5.16 3.40 -2.48
C TYR A 94 3.81 3.60 -3.16
N SER A 95 3.54 2.80 -4.19
CA SER A 95 2.30 2.89 -4.95
C SER A 95 1.63 1.53 -5.12
N GLU A 96 0.32 1.49 -4.95
CA GLU A 96 -0.50 0.33 -5.29
C GLU A 96 -1.70 0.73 -6.11
N THR A 97 -2.05 -0.12 -7.07
CA THR A 97 -3.19 0.08 -7.97
C THR A 97 -4.18 -1.06 -7.77
N LEU A 98 -5.44 -0.71 -7.57
CA LEU A 98 -6.53 -1.67 -7.48
C LEU A 98 -7.67 -1.22 -8.40
N VAL A 99 -8.22 -2.19 -9.13
CA VAL A 99 -9.42 -1.97 -9.95
C VAL A 99 -10.63 -2.19 -9.05
N LEU A 100 -11.41 -1.13 -8.83
CA LEU A 100 -12.64 -1.16 -8.06
C LEU A 100 -13.83 -1.30 -9.04
N GLU A 101 -14.66 -2.31 -8.81
CA GLU A 101 -15.94 -2.47 -9.50
C GLU A 101 -17.06 -1.88 -8.65
N ILE A 102 -17.73 -0.85 -9.18
CA ILE A 102 -18.96 -0.33 -8.60
C ILE A 102 -20.07 -1.33 -8.97
N MET A 103 -20.35 -2.30 -8.10
CA MET A 103 -21.49 -3.20 -8.28
C MET A 103 -22.81 -2.47 -7.98
N PHE A 104 -23.72 -2.48 -8.95
CA PHE A 104 -25.07 -1.94 -8.80
C PHE A 104 -25.98 -2.97 -8.12
N PRO A 105 -26.83 -2.59 -7.17
CA PRO A 105 -28.03 -3.35 -6.91
C PRO A 105 -28.96 -3.20 -8.13
N GLU A 106 -29.39 -4.34 -8.69
CA GLU A 106 -30.48 -4.40 -9.69
C GLU A 106 -31.78 -3.80 -9.15
#